data_AF-A0A924I068-F1
#
_entry.id   AF-A0A924I068-F1
#
_cell.length_a   1.000
_cell.length_b   1.000
_cell.length_c   1.000
_cell.angle_alpha   90.00
_cell.angle_beta   90.00
_cell.angle_gamma   90.00
#
_symmetry.space_group_name_H-M   'P 1'
#
loop_
_entity.id
_entity.type
_entity.pdbx_description
1 polymer ?
#
loop_
_entity_poly.entity_id
_entity_poly.type
_entity_poly.pdbx_seq_one_letter_code
_entity_poly.pdbx_strand_id
1 'polypeptide(L)'
;MRKILLTGVNGQVGWELRRSLLTLGQVIPASREGGNGILTLDLSQPDQIRSVIREVQPQLIVNAAAYTAVDKAESDVDLAMKVNGIAPGIIAEEARQCGAAVIHYSTDYVFDGTKNAPYVESDRTNPLNVY
;
A
#
# COMPACT_ATOMS: atom_id res chain seq x y z
N MET A 1 -18.33 -4.99 13.74
CA MET A 1 -16.98 -5.60 13.58
C MET A 1 -16.11 -4.59 12.84
N ARG A 2 -14.82 -4.47 13.16
CA ARG A 2 -13.91 -3.50 12.50
C ARG A 2 -13.69 -3.93 11.03
N LYS A 3 -13.94 -3.05 10.06
CA LYS A 3 -13.65 -3.25 8.63
C LYS A 3 -12.20 -2.91 8.35
N ILE A 4 -11.49 -3.82 7.71
CA ILE A 4 -10.07 -3.69 7.35
C ILE A 4 -9.96 -3.80 5.83
N LEU A 5 -9.65 -2.69 5.15
CA LEU A 5 -9.35 -2.71 3.72
C LEU A 5 -7.90 -3.18 3.53
N LEU A 6 -7.70 -4.30 2.85
CA LEU A 6 -6.39 -4.87 2.55
C LEU A 6 -6.12 -4.79 1.05
N THR A 7 -5.20 -3.92 0.63
CA THR A 7 -4.78 -3.84 -0.78
C THR A 7 -3.66 -4.84 -1.06
N GLY A 8 -3.45 -5.18 -2.34
CA GLY A 8 -2.32 -6.04 -2.73
C GLY A 8 -2.48 -7.48 -2.25
N VAL A 9 -3.71 -7.93 -2.03
CA VAL A 9 -4.01 -9.23 -1.41
C VAL A 9 -3.45 -10.44 -2.19
N ASN A 10 -3.21 -10.28 -3.49
CA ASN A 10 -2.63 -11.30 -4.35
C ASN A 10 -1.10 -11.37 -4.26
N GLY A 11 -0.44 -10.38 -3.65
CA GLY A 11 1.00 -10.38 -3.40
C GLY A 11 1.38 -11.22 -2.18
N GLN A 12 2.68 -11.48 -2.00
CA GLN A 12 3.18 -12.36 -0.94
C GLN A 12 2.76 -11.89 0.46
N VAL A 13 3.03 -10.62 0.78
CA VAL A 13 2.67 -10.02 2.08
C VAL A 13 1.16 -9.92 2.24
N GLY A 14 0.45 -9.48 1.20
CA GLY A 14 -1.02 -9.38 1.22
C GLY A 14 -1.71 -10.72 1.45
N TRP A 15 -1.19 -11.81 0.89
CA TRP A 15 -1.73 -13.15 1.09
C TRP A 15 -1.69 -13.59 2.55
N GLU A 16 -0.54 -13.41 3.22
CA GLU A 16 -0.39 -13.75 4.64
C GLU A 16 -1.20 -12.81 5.54
N LEU A 17 -1.24 -11.52 5.21
CA LEU A 17 -2.04 -10.55 5.95
C LEU A 17 -3.53 -10.87 5.88
N ARG A 18 -4.03 -11.34 4.73
CA ARG A 18 -5.44 -11.73 4.59
C ARG A 18 -5.84 -12.72 5.65
N ARG A 19 -4.96 -13.69 5.96
CA ARG A 19 -5.19 -14.75 6.95
C ARG A 19 -5.00 -14.23 8.37
N SER A 20 -3.92 -13.49 8.60
CA SER A 20 -3.53 -12.98 9.91
C SER A 20 -4.52 -11.95 10.46
N LEU A 21 -5.14 -11.15 9.58
CA LEU A 21 -6.07 -10.08 9.97
C LEU A 21 -7.51 -10.58 10.25
N LEU A 22 -7.86 -11.84 9.90
CA LEU A 22 -9.21 -12.37 10.13
C LEU A 22 -9.61 -12.38 11.61
N THR A 23 -8.64 -12.46 12.52
CA THR A 23 -8.87 -12.43 13.97
C THR A 23 -9.09 -11.02 14.51
N LEU A 24 -8.78 -9.97 13.73
CA LEU A 24 -8.83 -8.58 14.14
C LEU A 24 -10.05 -7.82 13.59
N GLY A 25 -10.71 -8.35 12.55
CA GLY A 25 -11.87 -7.73 11.95
C GLY A 25 -12.34 -8.37 10.65
N GLN A 26 -13.33 -7.73 10.03
CA GLN A 26 -13.81 -8.08 8.71
C GLN A 26 -12.80 -7.59 7.67
N VAL A 27 -12.03 -8.51 7.11
CA VAL A 27 -11.07 -8.22 6.03
C VAL A 27 -11.84 -8.04 4.73
N ILE A 28 -11.61 -6.91 4.07
CA ILE A 28 -12.12 -6.55 2.75
C ILE A 28 -10.91 -6.56 1.81
N PRO A 29 -10.68 -7.69 1.11
CA PRO A 29 -9.52 -7.84 0.26
C PRO A 29 -9.71 -7.05 -1.04
N ALA A 30 -8.65 -6.40 -1.52
CA ALA A 30 -8.63 -5.66 -2.77
C ALA A 30 -7.36 -5.96 -3.58
N SER A 31 -7.52 -6.05 -4.90
CA SER A 31 -6.42 -6.20 -5.87
C SER A 31 -6.74 -5.45 -7.15
N ARG A 32 -5.74 -5.25 -8.00
CA ARG A 32 -5.93 -4.58 -9.29
C ARG A 32 -6.96 -5.29 -10.16
N GLU A 33 -6.96 -6.63 -10.16
CA GLU A 33 -7.85 -7.44 -10.99
C GLU A 33 -9.24 -7.66 -10.34
N GLY A 34 -9.33 -7.67 -8.99
CA GLY A 34 -10.54 -8.03 -8.25
C GLY A 34 -11.02 -9.47 -8.50
N GLY A 35 -12.33 -9.71 -8.33
CA GLY A 35 -13.00 -11.00 -8.59
C GLY A 35 -12.97 -11.98 -7.41
N ASN A 36 -13.82 -13.02 -7.43
CA ASN A 36 -13.88 -14.07 -6.39
C ASN A 36 -13.96 -13.53 -4.94
N GLY A 37 -14.76 -12.49 -4.73
CA GLY A 37 -14.90 -11.83 -3.42
C GLY A 37 -13.77 -10.86 -3.06
N ILE A 38 -12.93 -10.49 -4.04
CA ILE A 38 -11.89 -9.45 -3.95
C ILE A 38 -12.40 -8.21 -4.69
N LEU A 39 -12.32 -7.04 -4.04
CA LEU A 39 -12.64 -5.76 -4.66
C LEU A 39 -11.59 -5.38 -5.71
N THR A 40 -12.04 -4.82 -6.82
CA THR A 40 -11.15 -4.24 -7.84
C THR A 40 -10.66 -2.88 -7.38
N LEU A 41 -9.35 -2.71 -7.24
CA LEU A 41 -8.67 -1.48 -6.87
C LEU A 41 -7.29 -1.41 -7.53
N ASP A 42 -7.16 -0.58 -8.56
CA ASP A 42 -5.90 -0.23 -9.21
C ASP A 42 -5.33 1.04 -8.58
N LEU A 43 -4.19 0.93 -7.89
CA LEU A 43 -3.53 2.07 -7.26
C LEU A 43 -2.97 3.09 -8.26
N SER A 44 -2.87 2.76 -9.55
CA SER A 44 -2.53 3.74 -10.58
C SER A 44 -3.69 4.69 -10.94
N GLN A 45 -4.89 4.45 -10.38
CA GLN A 45 -6.12 5.20 -10.65
C GLN A 45 -6.58 5.97 -9.39
N PRO A 46 -6.14 7.23 -9.18
CA PRO A 46 -6.47 8.07 -8.03
C PRO A 46 -7.97 8.08 -7.65
N ASP A 47 -8.84 8.25 -8.63
CA ASP A 47 -10.29 8.35 -8.39
C ASP A 47 -10.89 7.03 -7.90
N GLN A 48 -10.34 5.90 -8.34
CA GLN A 48 -10.76 4.58 -7.87
C GLN A 48 -10.39 4.38 -6.40
N ILE A 49 -9.19 4.81 -5.98
CA ILE A 49 -8.77 4.77 -4.57
C ILE A 49 -9.76 5.52 -3.70
N ARG A 50 -10.09 6.76 -4.08
CA ARG A 50 -11.06 7.59 -3.35
C ARG A 50 -12.43 6.94 -3.30
N SER A 51 -12.94 6.48 -4.44
CA SER A 51 -14.25 5.83 -4.53
C SER A 51 -14.32 4.60 -3.63
N VAL A 52 -13.34 3.70 -3.70
CA VAL A 52 -13.33 2.46 -2.91
C VAL A 52 -13.25 2.76 -1.42
N ILE A 53 -12.38 3.67 -0.97
CA ILE A 53 -12.29 4.01 0.45
C ILE A 53 -13.59 4.63 0.96
N ARG A 54 -14.21 5.52 0.16
CA ARG A 54 -15.49 6.17 0.52
C ARG A 54 -16.67 5.20 0.56
N GLU A 55 -16.70 4.21 -0.32
CA GLU A 55 -17.72 3.16 -0.32
C GLU A 55 -17.51 2.19 0.85
N VAL A 56 -16.27 1.73 1.02
CA VAL A 56 -15.92 0.74 2.04
C VAL A 56 -16.03 1.33 3.45
N GLN A 57 -15.74 2.62 3.67
CA GLN A 57 -15.67 3.26 4.99
C GLN A 57 -14.89 2.39 6.01
N PRO A 58 -13.61 2.06 5.74
CA PRO A 58 -12.84 1.19 6.62
C PRO A 58 -12.48 1.90 7.93
N GLN A 59 -12.19 1.13 8.99
CA GLN A 59 -11.55 1.68 10.18
C GLN A 59 -10.03 1.47 10.19
N LEU A 60 -9.54 0.56 9.35
CA LEU A 60 -8.11 0.31 9.13
C LEU A 60 -7.88 0.04 7.64
N ILE A 61 -6.85 0.66 7.08
CA ILE A 61 -6.35 0.38 5.74
C ILE A 61 -4.96 -0.22 5.87
N VAL A 62 -4.76 -1.40 5.32
CA VAL A 62 -3.46 -2.06 5.24
C VAL A 62 -3.03 -2.06 3.78
N ASN A 63 -2.10 -1.18 3.43
CA ASN A 63 -1.60 -1.03 2.08
C ASN A 63 -0.38 -1.92 1.84
N ALA A 64 -0.60 -3.10 1.26
CA ALA A 64 0.45 -4.05 0.86
C ALA A 64 0.63 -4.13 -0.67
N ALA A 65 -0.08 -3.30 -1.45
CA ALA A 65 0.15 -3.15 -2.87
C ALA A 65 1.30 -2.17 -3.15
N ALA A 66 2.16 -2.53 -4.10
CA ALA A 66 3.26 -1.71 -4.60
C ALA A 66 3.63 -2.14 -6.02
N TYR A 67 4.30 -1.26 -6.77
CA TYR A 67 5.01 -1.60 -7.99
C TYR A 67 6.40 -2.12 -7.61
N THR A 68 6.62 -3.43 -7.63
CA THR A 68 7.84 -4.08 -7.07
C THR A 68 8.86 -4.55 -8.10
N ALA A 69 8.64 -4.26 -9.39
CA ALA A 69 9.61 -4.57 -10.43
C ALA A 69 10.70 -3.48 -10.45
N VAL A 70 11.67 -3.57 -9.53
CA VAL A 70 12.72 -2.55 -9.28
C VAL A 70 13.39 -2.08 -10.58
N ASP A 71 13.98 -3.00 -11.36
CA ASP A 71 14.68 -2.64 -12.60
C ASP A 71 13.75 -1.95 -13.61
N LYS A 72 12.46 -2.33 -13.63
CA LYS A 72 11.48 -1.77 -14.56
C LYS A 72 10.99 -0.39 -14.10
N ALA A 73 11.07 -0.08 -12.81
CA ALA A 73 10.70 1.23 -12.29
C ALA A 73 11.55 2.35 -12.91
N GLU A 74 12.81 2.08 -13.24
CA GLU A 74 13.71 3.03 -13.90
C GLU A 74 13.21 3.46 -15.30
N SER A 75 12.48 2.59 -15.99
CA SER A 75 11.84 2.93 -17.28
C SER A 75 10.38 3.33 -17.14
N ASP A 76 9.66 2.78 -16.14
CA ASP A 76 8.24 3.01 -15.88
C ASP A 76 8.02 4.05 -14.76
N VAL A 77 8.85 5.11 -14.73
CA VAL A 77 8.91 6.08 -13.62
C VAL A 77 7.54 6.64 -13.23
N ASP A 78 6.74 7.03 -14.22
CA ASP A 78 5.40 7.60 -13.97
C ASP A 78 4.46 6.60 -13.28
N LEU A 79 4.52 5.32 -13.69
CA LEU A 79 3.67 4.28 -13.11
C LEU A 79 4.17 3.91 -11.71
N ALA A 80 5.48 3.78 -11.52
CA ALA A 80 6.09 3.55 -10.22
C ALA A 80 5.70 4.68 -9.24
N MET A 81 5.81 5.95 -9.65
CA MET A 81 5.40 7.07 -8.80
C MET A 81 3.90 7.13 -8.53
N LYS A 82 3.05 6.79 -9.51
CA LYS A 82 1.60 6.71 -9.27
C LYS A 82 1.28 5.70 -8.17
N VAL A 83 1.87 4.51 -8.23
CA VAL A 83 1.56 3.40 -7.32
C VAL A 83 2.27 3.53 -5.97
N ASN A 84 3.56 3.85 -5.94
CA ASN A 84 4.37 3.83 -4.71
C ASN A 84 4.43 5.19 -4.01
N GLY A 85 4.22 6.31 -4.71
CA GLY A 85 4.30 7.64 -4.11
C GLY A 85 2.94 8.34 -3.97
N ILE A 86 2.20 8.45 -5.07
CA ILE A 86 0.93 9.21 -5.11
C ILE A 86 -0.18 8.45 -4.39
N ALA A 87 -0.36 7.16 -4.68
CA ALA A 87 -1.44 6.36 -4.10
C ALA A 87 -1.41 6.31 -2.56
N PRO A 88 -0.26 6.09 -1.87
CA PRO A 88 -0.22 6.17 -0.40
C PRO A 88 -0.65 7.53 0.14
N GLY A 89 -0.31 8.63 -0.55
CA GLY A 89 -0.77 9.97 -0.19
C GLY A 89 -2.29 10.12 -0.25
N ILE A 90 -2.93 9.60 -1.32
CA ILE A 90 -4.39 9.59 -1.45
C ILE A 90 -5.04 8.70 -0.40
N ILE A 91 -4.48 7.52 -0.13
CA ILE A 91 -4.94 6.61 0.91
C ILE A 91 -4.94 7.33 2.27
N ALA A 92 -3.85 8.04 2.61
CA ALA A 92 -3.74 8.79 3.85
C ALA A 92 -4.76 9.94 3.93
N GLU A 93 -4.97 10.66 2.82
CA GLU A 93 -5.95 11.74 2.75
C GLU A 93 -7.37 11.24 3.03
N GLU A 94 -7.80 10.17 2.36
CA GLU A 94 -9.14 9.59 2.50
C GLU A 94 -9.30 8.88 3.85
N ALA A 95 -8.26 8.22 4.35
CA ALA A 95 -8.24 7.63 5.69
C ALA A 95 -8.49 8.70 6.76
N ARG A 96 -7.85 9.87 6.64
CA ARG A 96 -8.09 11.00 7.54
C ARG A 96 -9.54 11.48 7.47
N GLN A 97 -10.15 11.51 6.29
CA GLN A 97 -11.55 11.94 6.11
C GLN A 97 -12.55 10.97 6.76
N CYS A 98 -12.32 9.66 6.68
CA CYS A 98 -13.21 8.65 7.27
C CYS A 98 -12.79 8.18 8.68
N GLY A 99 -11.71 8.72 9.24
CA GLY A 99 -11.21 8.36 10.57
C GLY A 99 -10.54 6.98 10.64
N ALA A 100 -10.01 6.47 9.53
CA ALA A 100 -9.30 5.21 9.45
C ALA A 100 -7.83 5.35 9.86
N ALA A 101 -7.27 4.32 10.49
CA ALA A 101 -5.82 4.16 10.62
C ALA A 101 -5.23 3.59 9.31
N VAL A 102 -3.95 3.85 9.04
CA VAL A 102 -3.24 3.32 7.87
C VAL A 102 -1.97 2.60 8.32
N ILE A 103 -1.75 1.40 7.78
CA ILE A 103 -0.46 0.70 7.79
C ILE A 103 0.02 0.63 6.35
N HIS A 104 1.18 1.19 6.07
CA HIS A 104 1.79 1.17 4.75
C HIS A 104 3.14 0.46 4.82
N TYR A 105 3.31 -0.56 3.99
CA TYR A 105 4.59 -1.25 3.85
C TYR A 105 5.50 -0.45 2.92
N SER A 106 6.68 -0.11 3.44
CA SER A 106 7.74 0.58 2.71
C SER A 106 8.89 -0.40 2.42
N THR A 107 10.09 0.13 2.19
CA THR A 107 11.28 -0.62 1.82
C THR A 107 12.52 -0.01 2.49
N ASP A 108 13.54 -0.82 2.68
CA ASP A 108 14.90 -0.41 3.02
C ASP A 108 15.58 0.42 1.91
N TYR A 109 15.04 0.41 0.68
CA TYR A 109 15.58 1.16 -0.48
C TYR A 109 15.44 2.68 -0.32
N VAL A 110 14.74 3.13 0.73
CA VAL A 110 14.76 4.53 1.16
C VAL A 110 16.13 4.99 1.67
N PHE A 111 17.05 4.06 1.96
CA PHE A 111 18.42 4.32 2.41
C PHE A 111 19.45 4.01 1.32
N ASP A 112 20.62 4.67 1.39
CA ASP A 112 21.70 4.51 0.41
C ASP A 112 22.69 3.37 0.69
N GLY A 113 22.55 2.69 1.84
CA GLY A 113 23.44 1.61 2.25
C GLY A 113 24.86 2.06 2.65
N THR A 114 25.13 3.35 2.80
CA THR A 114 26.48 3.87 3.10
C THR A 114 26.84 3.83 4.58
N LYS A 115 25.86 3.60 5.47
CA LYS A 115 26.06 3.57 6.92
C LYS A 115 26.78 2.28 7.33
N ASN A 116 27.90 2.41 8.05
CA ASN A 116 28.64 1.27 8.61
C ASN A 116 28.01 0.66 9.88
N ALA A 117 26.69 0.82 10.05
CA ALA A 117 25.91 0.30 11.17
C ALA A 117 24.45 0.13 10.70
N PRO A 118 23.63 -0.69 11.39
CA PRO A 118 22.21 -0.83 11.06
C PRO A 118 21.49 0.53 11.02
N TYR A 119 20.58 0.69 10.06
CA TYR A 119 19.67 1.83 10.01
C TYR A 119 18.63 1.75 11.13
N VAL A 120 18.21 2.91 11.63
CA VAL A 120 17.11 3.09 12.57
C VAL A 120 16.05 4.02 11.98
N GLU A 121 14.84 4.01 12.51
CA GLU A 121 13.68 4.71 11.94
C GLU A 121 13.84 6.24 11.90
N SER A 122 14.74 6.80 12.70
CA SER A 122 15.06 8.24 12.71
C SER A 122 16.21 8.62 11.76
N ASP A 123 16.85 7.67 11.09
CA ASP A 123 17.92 7.98 10.13
C ASP A 123 17.36 8.69 8.89
N ARG A 124 18.17 9.59 8.33
CA ARG A 124 17.80 10.32 7.11
C ARG A 124 17.77 9.36 5.91
N THR A 125 16.70 9.45 5.13
CA THR A 125 16.55 8.73 3.86
C THR A 125 17.36 9.39 2.74
N ASN A 126 17.85 8.56 1.81
CA ASN A 126 18.61 8.96 0.62
C ASN A 126 18.47 7.85 -0.46
N PRO A 127 17.29 7.67 -1.07
CA PRO A 127 17.06 6.59 -2.03
C PRO A 127 17.94 6.76 -3.29
N LEU A 128 18.43 5.65 -3.84
CA LEU A 128 19.33 5.63 -5.00
C LEU A 128 18.66 5.23 -6.32
N ASN A 129 17.40 4.79 -6.27
CA ASN A 129 16.64 4.30 -7.42
C ASN A 129 15.17 4.79 -7.37
N VAL A 130 14.41 4.50 -8.43
CA VAL A 130 13.04 4.99 -8.63
C VAL A 130 11.97 4.22 -7.83
N TYR A 131 12.24 2.97 -7.46
CA TYR A 131 11.29 2.07 -6.80
C TYR A 131 10.74 2.63 -5.48
#